data_AF-A0A2N2PJM5-F1
#
_entry.id   AF-A0A2N2PJM5-F1
#
_cell.length_a   1.000
_cell.length_b   1.000
_cell.length_c   1.000
_cell.angle_alpha   90.00
_cell.angle_beta   90.00
_cell.angle_gamma   90.00
#
_symmetry.space_group_name_H-M   'P 1'
#
loop_
_entity.id
_entity.type
_entity.pdbx_description
1 polymer ?
#
loop_
_entity_poly.entity_id
_entity_poly.type
_entity_poly.pdbx_seq_one_letter_code
_entity_poly.pdbx_strand_id
1 'polypeptide(L)'
;MAEAKADKKKGKGGDKQVDDASAGAVVTLSPEEIAELRDYEPGFKRKYREEVVPAMMKRFGYKNINEVPRLVKVVVNMGLGEATRDIKILEGAARDLAIITGQKARVTKARKSISAFKLREGMQVGAFVTMRGLRMYEFLERLIRIAIPRIRDFRGFPMKSFDGRGNHSIGIREHVIFMELDFNKIGTTLGMNITTVTTAKTDEEALELMKLLGFPFREK
;
A
#
# COMPACT_ATOMS: atom_id res chain seq x y z
N MET A 1 -3.68 3.41 -73.41
CA MET A 1 -4.36 2.29 -74.11
C MET A 1 -3.44 1.08 -74.10
N ALA A 2 -4.04 -0.12 -74.05
CA ALA A 2 -3.45 -1.47 -73.89
C ALA A 2 -3.06 -1.82 -72.44
N GLU A 3 -3.98 -2.34 -71.61
CA GLU A 3 -4.59 -3.69 -71.57
C GLU A 3 -3.72 -4.78 -70.90
N ALA A 4 -4.41 -5.53 -70.05
CA ALA A 4 -3.93 -6.47 -69.06
C ALA A 4 -3.62 -7.86 -69.64
N LYS A 5 -2.69 -8.58 -68.99
CA LYS A 5 -2.80 -10.04 -68.82
C LYS A 5 -2.33 -10.44 -67.44
N ALA A 6 -3.29 -10.97 -66.67
CA ALA A 6 -3.06 -11.81 -65.51
C ALA A 6 -2.80 -13.24 -65.99
N ASP A 7 -1.81 -13.91 -65.40
CA ASP A 7 -1.76 -15.37 -65.43
C ASP A 7 -1.29 -15.91 -64.07
N LYS A 8 -2.10 -16.83 -63.53
CA LYS A 8 -1.95 -17.44 -62.21
C LYS A 8 -0.99 -18.62 -62.30
N LYS A 9 -0.02 -18.70 -61.40
CA LYS A 9 0.59 -19.99 -61.02
C LYS A 9 0.65 -20.12 -59.50
N LYS A 10 -0.16 -21.04 -58.97
CA LYS A 10 -0.13 -21.55 -57.59
C LYS A 10 1.16 -22.34 -57.36
N GLY A 11 1.75 -22.20 -56.17
CA GLY A 11 2.84 -23.05 -55.68
C GLY A 11 3.18 -22.73 -54.22
N LYS A 12 2.68 -23.58 -53.32
CA LYS A 12 2.79 -23.58 -51.85
C LYS A 12 4.22 -23.40 -51.30
N GLY A 13 4.35 -22.85 -50.09
CA GLY A 13 5.50 -23.18 -49.24
C GLY A 13 5.76 -22.27 -48.02
N GLY A 14 5.01 -22.48 -46.94
CA GLY A 14 5.52 -22.35 -45.56
C GLY A 14 5.77 -20.94 -45.01
N ASP A 15 4.73 -20.33 -44.44
CA ASP A 15 4.92 -19.23 -43.49
C ASP A 15 5.37 -19.82 -42.16
N LYS A 16 6.62 -19.53 -41.80
CA LYS A 16 7.20 -19.93 -40.52
C LYS A 16 6.67 -19.00 -39.44
N GLN A 17 5.87 -19.62 -38.58
CA GLN A 17 5.70 -19.31 -37.17
C GLN A 17 6.98 -18.78 -36.52
N VAL A 18 6.91 -17.58 -35.94
CA VAL A 18 7.70 -17.20 -34.76
C VAL A 18 6.79 -16.40 -33.84
N ASP A 19 6.40 -17.08 -32.77
CA ASP A 19 5.75 -16.54 -31.59
C ASP A 19 6.70 -15.59 -30.86
N ASP A 20 6.26 -14.36 -30.58
CA ASP A 20 6.85 -13.53 -29.52
C ASP A 20 5.80 -13.28 -28.43
N ALA A 21 5.85 -14.19 -27.47
CA ALA A 21 5.16 -14.15 -26.20
C ALA A 21 5.77 -13.05 -25.30
N SER A 22 4.94 -12.10 -24.86
CA SER A 22 4.94 -11.54 -23.49
C SER A 22 3.97 -10.36 -23.36
N ALA A 23 2.71 -10.55 -23.75
CA ALA A 23 1.63 -9.71 -23.27
C ALA A 23 1.09 -10.36 -21.99
N GLY A 24 1.32 -9.69 -20.85
CA GLY A 24 0.95 -10.18 -19.53
C GLY A 24 -0.51 -10.64 -19.47
N ALA A 25 -0.72 -11.83 -18.93
CA ALA A 25 -2.02 -12.44 -18.73
C ALA A 25 -2.91 -11.50 -17.90
N VAL A 26 -3.83 -10.81 -18.58
CA VAL A 26 -4.98 -10.21 -17.92
C VAL A 26 -5.89 -11.37 -17.58
N VAL A 27 -5.91 -11.78 -16.32
CA VAL A 27 -6.83 -12.79 -15.81
C VAL A 27 -8.25 -12.24 -16.00
N THR A 28 -8.96 -12.73 -17.02
CA THR A 28 -10.38 -12.49 -17.20
C THR A 28 -11.13 -13.33 -16.17
N LEU A 29 -11.37 -12.74 -15.00
CA LEU A 29 -12.21 -13.31 -13.94
C LEU A 29 -13.65 -13.45 -14.45
N SER A 30 -14.29 -14.55 -14.11
CA SER A 30 -15.68 -14.83 -14.46
C SER A 30 -16.63 -13.84 -13.77
N PRO A 31 -17.83 -13.57 -14.34
CA PRO A 31 -18.81 -12.66 -13.74
C PRO A 31 -19.27 -13.06 -12.33
N GLU A 32 -19.19 -14.35 -12.00
CA GLU A 32 -19.54 -14.92 -10.68
C GLU A 32 -18.45 -14.61 -9.63
N GLU A 33 -17.17 -14.75 -9.97
CA GLU A 33 -16.05 -14.35 -9.10
C GLU A 33 -16.03 -12.84 -8.81
N ILE A 34 -16.48 -12.02 -9.77
CA ILE A 34 -16.64 -10.57 -9.58
C ILE A 34 -17.80 -10.25 -8.62
N ALA A 35 -18.85 -11.07 -8.60
CA ALA A 35 -19.97 -10.93 -7.65
C ALA A 35 -19.56 -11.37 -6.24
N GLU A 36 -18.81 -12.46 -6.08
CA GLU A 36 -18.28 -12.89 -4.78
C GLU A 36 -17.24 -11.90 -4.22
N LEU A 37 -16.41 -11.28 -5.07
CA LEU A 37 -15.50 -10.21 -4.67
C LEU A 37 -16.22 -8.92 -4.24
N ARG A 38 -17.47 -8.70 -4.67
CA ARG A 38 -18.28 -7.54 -4.26
C ARG A 38 -18.82 -7.68 -2.84
N ASP A 39 -19.10 -8.90 -2.40
CA ASP A 39 -19.59 -9.20 -1.05
C ASP A 39 -18.45 -9.53 -0.06
N TYR A 40 -17.20 -9.37 -0.50
CA TYR A 40 -16.04 -9.52 0.37
C TYR A 40 -15.98 -8.37 1.40
N GLU A 41 -16.30 -8.70 2.65
CA GLU A 41 -16.03 -7.82 3.79
C GLU A 41 -14.73 -8.26 4.48
N PRO A 42 -13.68 -7.41 4.47
CA PRO A 42 -12.44 -7.70 5.16
C PRO A 42 -12.70 -8.01 6.63
N GLY A 43 -12.05 -9.05 7.17
CA GLY A 43 -12.22 -9.48 8.56
C GLY A 43 -12.01 -8.34 9.55
N PHE A 44 -11.06 -7.46 9.27
CA PHE A 44 -10.82 -6.24 10.04
C PHE A 44 -11.98 -5.22 10.03
N LYS A 45 -12.72 -5.10 8.92
CA LYS A 45 -13.88 -4.22 8.81
C LYS A 45 -15.07 -4.78 9.60
N ARG A 46 -15.27 -6.11 9.55
CA ARG A 46 -16.26 -6.80 10.39
C ARG A 46 -15.95 -6.62 11.88
N LYS A 47 -14.69 -6.87 12.28
CA LYS A 47 -14.21 -6.65 13.65
C LYS A 47 -14.46 -5.22 14.13
N TYR A 48 -14.19 -4.23 13.27
CA TYR A 48 -14.47 -2.83 13.59
C TYR A 48 -15.95 -2.61 13.92
N ARG A 49 -16.87 -3.14 13.12
CA ARG A 49 -18.31 -2.94 13.29
C ARG A 49 -18.89 -3.69 14.48
N GLU A 50 -18.47 -4.94 14.69
CA GLU A 50 -19.07 -5.86 15.68
C GLU A 50 -18.47 -5.72 17.06
N GLU A 51 -17.16 -5.49 17.18
CA GLU A 51 -16.45 -5.48 18.46
C GLU A 51 -16.01 -4.07 18.86
N VAL A 52 -15.39 -3.35 17.93
CA VAL A 52 -14.73 -2.07 18.24
C VAL A 52 -15.77 -0.97 18.49
N VAL A 53 -16.80 -0.86 17.67
CA VAL A 53 -17.85 0.17 17.84
C VAL A 53 -18.56 0.03 19.19
N PRO A 54 -19.07 -1.15 19.60
CA PRO A 54 -19.70 -1.30 20.91
C PRO A 54 -18.74 -1.05 22.08
N ALA A 55 -17.49 -1.47 21.98
CA ALA A 55 -16.48 -1.24 23.01
C ALA A 55 -16.18 0.26 23.19
N MET A 56 -16.04 1.00 22.08
CA MET A 56 -15.81 2.45 22.11
C MET A 56 -17.02 3.21 22.66
N MET A 57 -18.25 2.82 22.29
CA MET A 57 -19.46 3.43 22.85
C MET A 57 -19.57 3.18 24.36
N LYS A 58 -19.24 1.98 24.84
CA LYS A 58 -19.25 1.67 26.27
C LYS A 58 -18.21 2.48 27.06
N ARG A 59 -17.01 2.65 26.49
CA ARG A 59 -15.90 3.31 27.19
C ARG A 59 -16.03 4.84 27.22
N PHE A 60 -16.46 5.45 26.11
CA PHE A 60 -16.52 6.91 25.98
C PHE A 60 -17.95 7.47 26.05
N GLY A 61 -18.98 6.63 26.10
CA GLY A 61 -20.37 7.06 26.29
C GLY A 61 -20.93 7.88 25.14
N TYR A 62 -20.51 7.62 23.89
CA TYR A 62 -20.99 8.36 22.72
C TYR A 62 -22.51 8.27 22.58
N LYS A 63 -23.15 9.42 22.31
CA LYS A 63 -24.60 9.50 22.11
C LYS A 63 -25.01 9.06 20.71
N ASN A 64 -24.12 9.24 19.74
CA ASN A 64 -24.37 8.92 18.34
C ASN A 64 -23.34 7.90 17.83
N ILE A 65 -23.82 6.89 17.09
CA ILE A 65 -22.97 5.85 16.49
C ILE A 65 -21.96 6.48 15.52
N ASN A 66 -22.33 7.57 14.84
CA ASN A 66 -21.45 8.27 13.90
C ASN A 66 -20.35 9.11 14.56
N GLU A 67 -20.41 9.34 15.87
CA GLU A 67 -19.34 10.01 16.63
C GLU A 67 -18.17 9.06 16.92
N VAL A 68 -18.38 7.75 16.82
CA VAL A 68 -17.34 6.76 17.08
C VAL A 68 -16.18 6.95 16.08
N PRO A 69 -14.94 7.09 16.57
CA PRO A 69 -13.78 7.27 15.72
C PRO A 69 -13.61 6.15 14.70
N ARG A 70 -13.41 6.53 13.43
CA ARG A 70 -13.17 5.61 12.31
C ARG A 70 -11.85 5.89 11.62
N LEU A 71 -11.35 4.89 10.91
CA LEU A 71 -10.21 5.02 10.03
C LEU A 71 -10.61 5.74 8.73
N VAL A 72 -9.92 6.82 8.37
CA VAL A 72 -10.20 7.62 7.16
C VAL A 72 -9.34 7.18 5.99
N LYS A 73 -8.04 7.07 6.22
CA LYS A 73 -7.05 6.68 5.22
C LYS A 73 -5.79 6.18 5.91
N VAL A 74 -5.06 5.32 5.21
CA VAL A 74 -3.68 4.97 5.57
C VAL A 74 -2.77 5.45 4.45
N VAL A 75 -1.73 6.18 4.82
CA VAL A 75 -0.71 6.68 3.89
C VAL A 75 0.58 5.93 4.18
N VAL A 76 1.11 5.26 3.17
CA VAL A 76 2.42 4.61 3.22
C VAL A 76 3.37 5.43 2.38
N ASN A 77 4.49 5.85 2.97
CA ASN A 77 5.46 6.73 2.33
C ASN A 77 6.88 6.19 2.53
N MET A 78 7.65 6.15 1.45
CA MET A 78 9.07 5.85 1.45
C MET A 78 9.84 7.08 0.98
N GLY A 79 10.62 7.66 1.90
CA GLY A 79 11.55 8.74 1.61
C GLY A 79 12.91 8.18 1.25
N LEU A 80 13.38 8.45 0.03
CA LEU A 80 14.62 7.88 -0.51
C LEU A 80 15.58 9.03 -0.83
N GLY A 81 16.39 9.42 0.15
CA GLY A 81 17.39 10.49 -0.05
C GLY A 81 18.37 10.18 -1.18
N GLU A 82 18.67 8.90 -1.37
CA GLU A 82 19.58 8.38 -2.41
C GLU A 82 18.94 8.28 -3.81
N ALA A 83 17.61 8.37 -3.90
CA ALA A 83 16.88 8.32 -5.18
C ALA A 83 17.24 9.46 -6.14
N THR A 84 17.82 10.53 -5.61
CA THR A 84 18.34 11.65 -6.41
C THR A 84 19.56 11.27 -7.25
N ARG A 85 20.31 10.24 -6.81
CA ARG A 85 21.54 9.75 -7.47
C ARG A 85 21.24 8.55 -8.35
N ASP A 86 20.34 7.68 -7.92
CA ASP A 86 19.94 6.49 -8.68
C ASP A 86 18.41 6.37 -8.78
N ILE A 87 17.92 6.56 -10.00
CA ILE A 87 16.50 6.46 -10.34
C ILE A 87 16.02 5.00 -10.23
N LYS A 88 16.91 4.00 -10.41
CA LYS A 88 16.54 2.58 -10.35
C LYS A 88 16.07 2.16 -8.95
N ILE A 89 16.67 2.71 -7.90
CA ILE A 89 16.27 2.45 -6.50
C ILE A 89 14.84 2.94 -6.29
N LEU A 90 14.49 4.09 -6.85
CA LEU A 90 13.15 4.65 -6.75
C LEU A 90 12.11 3.83 -7.51
N GLU A 91 12.45 3.36 -8.71
CA GLU A 91 11.59 2.46 -9.48
C GLU A 91 11.40 1.09 -8.78
N GLY A 92 12.45 0.58 -8.14
CA GLY A 92 12.37 -0.59 -7.25
C GLY A 92 11.38 -0.35 -6.11
N ALA A 93 11.58 0.71 -5.33
CA ALA A 93 10.73 1.04 -4.20
C ALA A 93 9.26 1.28 -4.61
N ALA A 94 9.01 1.91 -5.75
CA ALA A 94 7.67 2.13 -6.27
C ALA A 94 6.98 0.81 -6.68
N ARG A 95 7.74 -0.15 -7.22
CA ARG A 95 7.24 -1.50 -7.52
C ARG A 95 6.95 -2.27 -6.23
N ASP A 96 7.85 -2.23 -5.27
CA ASP A 96 7.68 -2.93 -3.99
C ASP A 96 6.46 -2.41 -3.22
N LEU A 97 6.28 -1.08 -3.17
CA LEU A 97 5.06 -0.48 -2.61
C LEU A 97 3.80 -0.92 -3.34
N ALA A 98 3.86 -1.04 -4.67
CA ALA A 98 2.71 -1.49 -5.45
C ALA A 98 2.34 -2.95 -5.15
N ILE A 99 3.35 -3.82 -4.96
CA ILE A 99 3.15 -5.22 -4.56
C ILE A 99 2.56 -5.29 -3.15
N ILE A 100 3.12 -4.54 -2.20
CA ILE A 100 2.63 -4.54 -0.81
C ILE A 100 1.18 -4.04 -0.73
N THR A 101 0.88 -2.91 -1.38
CA THR A 101 -0.41 -2.21 -1.22
C THR A 101 -1.48 -2.59 -2.25
N GLY A 102 -1.11 -3.34 -3.31
CA GLY A 102 -2.01 -3.60 -4.43
C GLY A 102 -2.42 -2.34 -5.21
N GLN A 103 -1.68 -1.25 -5.05
CA GLN A 103 -1.98 0.05 -5.67
C GLN A 103 -0.71 0.71 -6.19
N LYS A 104 -0.78 1.23 -7.43
CA LYS A 104 0.35 1.91 -8.06
C LYS A 104 0.81 3.10 -7.21
N ALA A 105 2.09 3.09 -6.82
CA ALA A 105 2.70 4.16 -6.05
C ALA A 105 2.85 5.44 -6.88
N ARG A 106 2.66 6.58 -6.21
CA ARG A 106 2.91 7.90 -6.79
C ARG A 106 4.28 8.38 -6.38
N VAL A 107 5.11 8.72 -7.36
CA VAL A 107 6.43 9.33 -7.14
C VAL A 107 6.26 10.79 -6.69
N THR A 108 6.95 11.16 -5.61
CA THR A 108 7.02 12.53 -5.09
C THR A 108 8.18 13.28 -5.72
N LYS A 109 7.92 14.55 -6.07
CA LYS A 109 8.92 15.48 -6.57
C LYS A 109 9.24 16.53 -5.51
N ALA A 110 10.49 16.98 -5.47
CA ALA A 110 10.93 18.08 -4.62
C ALA A 110 10.20 19.38 -5.02
N ARG A 111 9.64 20.08 -4.02
CA ARG A 111 8.97 21.39 -4.22
C ARG A 111 9.91 22.59 -4.13
N LYS A 112 11.06 22.43 -3.47
CA LYS A 112 12.04 23.49 -3.25
C LYS A 112 13.44 22.95 -3.49
N SER A 113 14.30 23.80 -4.04
CA SER A 113 15.73 23.52 -4.18
C SER A 113 16.43 23.82 -2.86
N ILE A 114 17.21 22.86 -2.36
CA ILE A 114 17.98 23.00 -1.11
C ILE A 114 19.37 22.41 -1.35
N SER A 115 20.39 23.28 -1.37
CA SER A 115 21.77 22.91 -1.69
C SER A 115 22.38 21.92 -0.69
N ALA A 116 22.02 22.01 0.61
CA ALA A 116 22.51 21.10 1.65
C ALA A 116 22.17 19.63 1.38
N PHE A 117 21.00 19.37 0.79
CA PHE A 117 20.55 18.03 0.40
C PHE A 117 20.86 17.70 -1.07
N LYS A 118 21.57 18.58 -1.78
CA LYS A 118 21.83 18.48 -3.22
C LYS A 118 20.54 18.30 -4.05
N LEU A 119 19.45 18.90 -3.60
CA LEU A 119 18.13 18.80 -4.22
C LEU A 119 17.84 20.02 -5.10
N ARG A 120 17.30 19.76 -6.30
CA ARG A 120 16.69 20.77 -7.18
C ARG A 120 15.19 20.52 -7.28
N GLU A 121 14.43 21.59 -7.50
CA GLU A 121 12.99 21.51 -7.74
C GLU A 121 12.67 20.57 -8.91
N GLY A 122 11.62 19.76 -8.76
CA GLY A 122 11.20 18.79 -9.78
C GLY A 122 11.94 17.44 -9.75
N MET A 123 13.05 17.32 -9.00
CA MET A 123 13.73 16.04 -8.80
C MET A 123 12.84 15.05 -8.06
N GLN A 124 12.93 13.77 -8.40
CA GLN A 124 12.18 12.70 -7.72
C GLN A 124 12.90 12.33 -6.41
N VAL A 125 12.14 12.21 -5.31
CA VAL A 125 12.71 12.04 -3.95
C VAL A 125 12.15 10.82 -3.22
N GLY A 126 10.96 10.36 -3.58
CA GLY A 126 10.35 9.22 -2.90
C GLY A 126 9.08 8.76 -3.58
N ALA A 127 8.40 7.83 -2.93
CA ALA A 127 7.15 7.26 -3.40
C ALA A 127 6.17 7.10 -2.26
N PHE A 128 4.89 7.35 -2.52
CA PHE A 128 3.84 7.15 -1.54
C PHE A 128 2.57 6.57 -2.16
N VAL A 129 1.79 5.90 -1.33
CA VAL A 129 0.48 5.36 -1.65
C VAL A 129 -0.50 5.85 -0.58
N THR A 130 -1.71 6.19 -1.00
CA THR A 130 -2.82 6.46 -0.07
C THR A 130 -3.92 5.44 -0.32
N MET A 131 -4.22 4.64 0.69
CA MET A 131 -5.27 3.63 0.68
C MET A 131 -6.49 4.12 1.45
N ARG A 132 -7.68 3.79 0.94
CA ARG A 132 -8.98 4.09 1.54
C ARG A 132 -9.93 2.91 1.30
N GLY A 133 -11.01 2.84 2.08
CA GLY A 133 -12.01 1.78 1.92
C GLY A 133 -11.46 0.39 2.26
N LEU A 134 -11.84 -0.63 1.50
CA LEU A 134 -11.53 -2.03 1.80
C LEU A 134 -10.02 -2.33 1.81
N ARG A 135 -9.28 -1.84 0.81
CA ARG A 135 -7.82 -2.03 0.68
C ARG A 135 -7.04 -1.54 1.91
N MET A 136 -7.53 -0.50 2.57
CA MET A 136 -6.92 0.03 3.80
C MET A 136 -7.06 -0.99 4.95
N TYR A 137 -8.23 -1.60 5.11
CA TYR A 137 -8.47 -2.61 6.16
C TYR A 137 -7.65 -3.87 5.91
N GLU A 138 -7.57 -4.35 4.66
CA GLU A 138 -6.73 -5.50 4.29
C GLU A 138 -5.25 -5.24 4.56
N PHE A 139 -4.76 -4.05 4.18
CA PHE A 139 -3.38 -3.68 4.44
C PHE A 139 -3.07 -3.62 5.94
N LEU A 140 -3.96 -3.02 6.74
CA LEU A 140 -3.78 -2.96 8.19
C LEU A 140 -3.82 -4.34 8.83
N GLU A 141 -4.71 -5.22 8.37
CA GLU A 141 -4.78 -6.59 8.84
C GLU A 141 -3.49 -7.36 8.56
N ARG A 142 -2.99 -7.29 7.31
CA ARG A 142 -1.70 -7.88 6.91
C ARG A 142 -0.54 -7.28 7.70
N LEU A 143 -0.55 -5.97 7.93
CA LEU A 143 0.48 -5.28 8.71
C LEU A 143 0.53 -5.81 10.14
N ILE A 144 -0.61 -5.89 10.82
CA ILE A 144 -0.70 -6.26 12.25
C ILE A 144 -0.46 -7.75 12.45
N ARG A 145 -1.11 -8.61 11.64
CA ARG A 145 -1.08 -10.07 11.85
C ARG A 145 0.16 -10.73 11.27
N ILE A 146 0.68 -10.23 10.15
CA ILE A 146 1.75 -10.90 9.39
C ILE A 146 3.06 -10.12 9.48
N ALA A 147 3.05 -8.81 9.19
CA ALA A 147 4.28 -8.06 9.02
C ALA A 147 4.95 -7.68 10.34
N ILE A 148 4.19 -7.19 11.34
CA ILE A 148 4.74 -6.72 12.61
C ILE A 148 5.45 -7.82 13.41
N PRO A 149 4.90 -9.04 13.56
CA PRO A 149 5.60 -10.12 14.25
C PRO A 149 6.94 -10.53 13.62
N ARG A 150 7.16 -10.22 12.33
CA ARG A 150 8.39 -10.52 11.61
C ARG A 150 9.47 -9.44 11.78
N ILE A 151 9.15 -8.32 12.44
CA ILE A 151 10.14 -7.28 12.75
C ILE A 151 11.14 -7.85 13.76
N ARG A 152 12.43 -7.83 13.40
CA ARG A 152 13.52 -8.21 14.30
C ARG A 152 13.54 -7.32 15.55
N ASP A 153 13.65 -7.93 16.72
CA ASP A 153 13.67 -7.27 18.04
C ASP A 153 12.44 -6.38 18.33
N PHE A 154 11.26 -6.80 17.87
CA PHE A 154 10.02 -6.06 18.11
C PHE A 154 9.57 -6.14 19.58
N ARG A 155 9.50 -4.99 20.24
CA ARG A 155 9.05 -4.85 21.64
C ARG A 155 7.71 -4.08 21.79
N GLY A 156 6.97 -3.92 20.69
CA GLY A 156 5.78 -3.06 20.65
C GLY A 156 6.08 -1.64 20.19
N PHE A 157 5.07 -0.97 19.62
CA PHE A 157 5.16 0.43 19.23
C PHE A 157 5.02 1.37 20.44
N PRO A 158 5.72 2.50 20.44
CA PRO A 158 5.57 3.48 21.51
C PRO A 158 4.18 4.13 21.47
N MET A 159 3.55 4.28 22.64
CA MET A 159 2.27 5.00 22.78
C MET A 159 2.39 6.51 22.52
N LYS A 160 3.60 7.05 22.35
CA LYS A 160 3.85 8.48 22.11
C LYS A 160 3.79 8.88 20.63
N SER A 161 3.52 7.94 19.72
CA SER A 161 3.52 8.17 18.27
C SER A 161 2.24 8.81 17.72
N PHE A 162 1.45 9.47 18.58
CA PHE A 162 0.25 10.21 18.20
C PHE A 162 0.57 11.70 18.04
N ASP A 163 -0.18 12.38 17.19
CA ASP A 163 0.07 13.77 16.79
C ASP A 163 -0.75 14.82 17.56
N GLY A 164 -1.43 14.43 18.64
CA GLY A 164 -2.32 15.31 19.42
C GLY A 164 -3.71 15.49 18.80
N ARG A 165 -3.94 14.99 17.58
CA ARG A 165 -5.21 15.07 16.85
C ARG A 165 -5.70 13.69 16.45
N GLY A 166 -5.29 12.65 17.19
CA GLY A 166 -5.76 11.29 16.99
C GLY A 166 -5.22 10.58 15.74
N ASN A 167 -4.19 11.12 15.06
CA ASN A 167 -3.51 10.39 14.00
C ASN A 167 -2.28 9.68 14.57
N HIS A 168 -1.96 8.53 13.98
CA HIS A 168 -0.87 7.70 14.42
C HIS A 168 0.15 7.51 13.30
N SER A 169 1.44 7.71 13.59
CA SER A 169 2.51 7.47 12.62
C SER A 169 3.57 6.54 13.16
N ILE A 170 3.89 5.50 12.40
CA ILE A 170 4.95 4.53 12.72
C ILE A 170 5.99 4.49 11.60
N GLY A 171 7.25 4.35 12.01
CA GLY A 171 8.38 4.13 11.11
C GLY A 171 8.79 2.66 11.16
N ILE A 172 8.93 2.05 9.99
CA ILE A 172 9.44 0.69 9.80
C ILE A 172 10.80 0.81 9.11
N ARG A 173 11.82 0.16 9.68
CA ARG A 173 13.20 0.26 9.19
C ARG A 173 13.42 -0.54 7.91
N GLU A 174 12.75 -1.67 7.78
CA GLU A 174 12.99 -2.65 6.72
C GLU A 174 11.64 -3.03 6.08
N HIS A 175 11.45 -2.74 4.80
CA HIS A 175 10.25 -3.13 4.05
C HIS A 175 10.16 -4.64 3.77
N VAL A 176 11.23 -5.39 4.03
CA VAL A 176 11.37 -6.84 3.81
C VAL A 176 10.45 -7.68 4.74
N ILE A 177 9.82 -7.04 5.72
CA ILE A 177 8.86 -7.69 6.63
C ILE A 177 7.59 -8.17 5.94
N PHE A 178 7.28 -7.67 4.75
CA PHE A 178 6.15 -8.11 3.94
C PHE A 178 6.51 -9.40 3.20
N MET A 179 5.65 -10.43 3.30
CA MET A 179 5.90 -11.74 2.68
C MET A 179 5.70 -11.73 1.16
N GLU A 180 5.03 -10.72 0.66
CA GLU A 180 4.70 -10.57 -0.75
C GLU A 180 5.90 -10.11 -1.59
N LEU A 181 6.97 -9.65 -0.94
CA LEU A 181 8.19 -9.25 -1.60
C LEU A 181 9.15 -10.43 -1.78
N ASP A 182 9.71 -10.53 -2.98
CA ASP A 182 10.74 -11.50 -3.32
C ASP A 182 12.11 -10.95 -2.88
N PHE A 183 12.69 -11.59 -1.86
CA PHE A 183 13.99 -11.24 -1.30
C PHE A 183 15.10 -11.15 -2.34
N ASN A 184 15.04 -11.94 -3.41
CA ASN A 184 16.09 -11.99 -4.43
C ASN A 184 16.06 -10.76 -5.36
N LYS A 185 14.92 -10.07 -5.46
CA LYS A 185 14.74 -8.90 -6.33
C LYS A 185 15.05 -7.58 -5.61
N ILE A 186 15.19 -7.62 -4.29
CA ILE A 186 15.45 -6.43 -3.46
C ILE A 186 16.95 -6.13 -3.48
N GLY A 187 17.32 -5.02 -4.11
CA GLY A 187 18.72 -4.59 -4.16
C GLY A 187 19.20 -3.89 -2.88
N THR A 188 18.31 -3.14 -2.20
CA THR A 188 18.66 -2.40 -0.99
C THR A 188 17.49 -2.39 -0.02
N THR A 189 17.77 -2.59 1.27
CA THR A 189 16.76 -2.53 2.32
C THR A 189 16.37 -1.08 2.59
N LEU A 190 15.12 -0.75 2.28
CA LEU A 190 14.54 0.57 2.44
C LEU A 190 13.59 0.60 3.64
N GLY A 191 13.53 1.75 4.31
CA GLY A 191 12.54 2.03 5.34
C GLY A 191 11.25 2.66 4.78
N MET A 192 10.18 2.58 5.55
CA MET A 192 8.90 3.21 5.22
C MET A 192 8.23 3.81 6.46
N ASN A 193 7.44 4.86 6.24
CA ASN A 193 6.58 5.45 7.25
C ASN A 193 5.13 5.15 6.90
N ILE A 194 4.38 4.69 7.90
CA ILE A 194 2.95 4.42 7.78
C ILE A 194 2.23 5.40 8.70
N THR A 195 1.37 6.22 8.11
CA THR A 195 0.52 7.16 8.82
C THR A 195 -0.93 6.72 8.69
N THR A 196 -1.54 6.41 9.83
CA THR A 196 -2.95 6.07 9.96
C THR A 196 -3.71 7.30 10.41
N VAL A 197 -4.64 7.75 9.57
CA VAL A 197 -5.49 8.92 9.83
C VAL A 197 -6.83 8.45 10.33
N THR A 198 -7.24 8.98 11.48
CA THR A 198 -8.53 8.66 12.11
C THR A 198 -9.42 9.91 12.17
N THR A 199 -10.68 9.73 12.56
CA THR A 199 -11.58 10.84 12.88
C THR A 199 -11.58 11.20 14.38
N ALA A 200 -10.75 10.53 15.20
CA ALA A 200 -10.67 10.83 16.63
C ALA A 200 -10.23 12.28 16.84
N LYS A 201 -10.75 12.92 17.89
CA LYS A 201 -10.35 14.29 18.24
C LYS A 201 -9.21 14.29 19.25
N THR A 202 -9.12 13.24 20.05
CA THR A 202 -8.14 13.09 21.13
C THR A 202 -7.26 11.87 20.89
N ASP A 203 -6.06 11.90 21.45
CA ASP A 203 -5.12 10.79 21.35
C ASP A 203 -5.58 9.57 22.16
N GLU A 204 -6.37 9.78 23.21
CA GLU A 204 -6.92 8.69 24.04
C GLU A 204 -7.92 7.83 23.25
N GLU A 205 -8.81 8.48 22.50
CA GLU A 205 -9.75 7.83 21.59
C GLU A 205 -9.02 7.04 20.51
N ALA A 206 -7.99 7.65 19.91
CA ALA A 206 -7.21 7.02 18.85
C ALA A 206 -6.40 5.84 19.37
N LEU A 207 -5.77 5.97 20.53
CA LEU A 207 -5.02 4.91 21.19
C LEU A 207 -5.93 3.71 21.48
N GLU A 208 -7.12 3.96 22.00
CA GLU A 208 -8.07 2.89 22.29
C GLU A 208 -8.57 2.20 21.02
N LEU A 209 -8.90 2.98 19.99
CA LEU A 209 -9.29 2.44 18.69
C LEU A 209 -8.21 1.50 18.15
N MET A 210 -6.94 1.93 18.18
CA MET A 210 -5.83 1.12 17.68
C MET A 210 -5.59 -0.13 18.54
N LYS A 211 -5.74 -0.03 19.87
CA LYS A 211 -5.64 -1.18 20.79
C LYS A 211 -6.70 -2.23 20.50
N LEU A 212 -7.96 -1.82 20.35
CA LEU A 212 -9.07 -2.73 20.02
C LEU A 212 -8.90 -3.38 18.65
N LEU A 213 -8.35 -2.64 17.69
CA LEU A 213 -7.97 -3.18 16.38
C LEU A 213 -6.86 -4.23 16.48
N GLY A 214 -6.07 -4.23 17.56
CA GLY A 214 -5.03 -5.23 17.83
C GLY A 214 -3.62 -4.73 17.55
N PHE A 215 -3.40 -3.40 17.54
CA PHE A 215 -2.04 -2.87 17.44
C PHE A 215 -1.22 -3.25 18.67
N PRO A 216 -0.03 -3.85 18.48
CA PRO A 216 0.86 -4.18 19.59
C PRO A 216 1.60 -2.92 20.06
N PHE A 217 1.04 -2.27 21.07
CA PHE A 217 1.71 -1.21 21.79
C PHE A 217 2.63 -1.80 22.85
N ARG A 218 3.77 -1.14 23.08
CA ARG A 218 4.64 -1.46 24.20
C ARG A 218 3.95 -1.05 25.49
N GLU A 219 3.56 -2.02 26.30
CA GLU A 219 3.12 -1.77 27.68
C GLU A 219 4.29 -1.22 28.48
N LYS A 220 3.95 -0.28 29.38
CA LYS A 220 4.91 0.56 30.10
C LYS A 220 5.60 -0.20 31.21
#